data_AF-A0A7S3F279-F1
#
_entry.id   AF-A0A7S3F279-F1
#
_cell.length_a   1.000
_cell.length_b   1.000
_cell.length_c   1.000
_cell.angle_alpha   90.00
_cell.angle_beta   90.00
_cell.angle_gamma   90.00
#
_symmetry.space_group_name_H-M   'P 1'
#
loop_
_entity.id
_entity.type
_entity.pdbx_description
1 polymer ?
#
loop_
_entity_poly.entity_id
_entity_poly.type
_entity_poly.pdbx_seq_one_letter_code
_entity_poly.pdbx_strand_id
1 'polypeptide(L)'
;WKGYEDALVIYVNAMLREWERRGKRNELLKPGDAALGLEEQDGAIMPPWLGEELLHSCHRHALMAKLPEHYGAFGWAETGDEYDGSYLWPEQVEEGSWVLRWPKATKRPTIPICVAVVAPSSSKPLRKGTKRGREQDEAAAAHGDKVSHAALVADWGRLTKEVLPKKAAEHRWPIRFDHCFQRVALDAAFGGCWYDHIDRKRGAAIKQMGTADLERAVAAARRMEEEGRVAVVEMDEQSLQWRGKQSKVSRARR
;
A
#
# COMPACT_ATOMS: atom_id res chain seq x y z
N TRP A 1 -2.42 6.16 -10.93
CA TRP A 1 -2.52 5.12 -11.97
C TRP A 1 -3.92 4.56 -12.12
N LYS A 2 -4.70 4.33 -11.05
CA LYS A 2 -6.12 3.97 -11.20
C LYS A 2 -6.84 5.01 -12.10
N GLY A 3 -7.52 4.55 -13.14
CA GLY A 3 -8.15 5.40 -14.17
C GLY A 3 -7.21 5.92 -15.25
N TYR A 4 -5.93 5.52 -15.23
CA TYR A 4 -4.87 5.88 -16.18
C TYR A 4 -4.00 4.65 -16.48
N GLU A 5 -4.64 3.48 -16.62
CA GLU A 5 -3.98 2.18 -16.80
C GLU A 5 -3.17 2.13 -18.11
N ASP A 6 -3.66 2.72 -19.19
CA ASP A 6 -2.92 2.78 -20.47
C ASP A 6 -1.63 3.61 -20.33
N ALA A 7 -1.68 4.71 -19.58
CA ALA A 7 -0.49 5.50 -19.27
C ALA A 7 0.51 4.73 -18.37
N LEU A 8 0.00 3.88 -17.47
CA LEU A 8 0.85 2.98 -16.68
C LEU A 8 1.57 1.96 -17.58
N VAL A 9 0.88 1.41 -18.59
CA VAL A 9 1.49 0.49 -19.56
C VAL A 9 2.63 1.18 -20.32
N ILE A 10 2.40 2.40 -20.83
CA ILE A 10 3.44 3.21 -21.50
C ILE A 10 4.64 3.41 -20.57
N TYR A 11 4.40 3.78 -19.31
CA TYR A 11 5.47 3.97 -18.32
C TYR A 11 6.26 2.67 -18.08
N VAL A 12 5.59 1.55 -17.87
CA VAL A 12 6.24 0.24 -17.65
C VAL A 12 7.09 -0.14 -18.85
N ASN A 13 6.56 -0.03 -20.06
CA ASN A 13 7.30 -0.34 -21.28
C ASN A 13 8.50 0.59 -21.48
N ALA A 14 8.37 1.89 -21.19
CA ALA A 14 9.50 2.82 -21.21
C ALA A 14 10.62 2.39 -20.25
N MET A 15 10.27 1.93 -19.04
CA MET A 15 11.26 1.42 -18.07
C MET A 15 11.92 0.12 -18.53
N LEU A 16 11.15 -0.80 -19.13
CA LEU A 16 11.69 -2.04 -19.67
C LEU A 16 12.67 -1.78 -20.83
N ARG A 17 12.32 -0.87 -21.75
CA ARG A 17 13.21 -0.44 -22.85
C ARG A 17 14.48 0.20 -22.31
N GLU A 18 14.38 1.09 -21.31
CA GLU A 18 15.56 1.73 -20.71
C GLU A 18 16.45 0.72 -19.96
N TRP A 19 15.85 -0.26 -19.30
CA TRP A 19 16.56 -1.35 -18.63
C TRP A 19 17.36 -2.19 -19.62
N GLU A 20 16.72 -2.60 -20.71
CA GLU A 20 17.36 -3.34 -21.81
C GLU A 20 18.48 -2.52 -22.46
N ARG A 21 18.24 -1.24 -22.74
CA ARG A 21 19.24 -0.32 -23.32
C ARG A 21 20.51 -0.23 -22.48
N ARG A 22 20.41 -0.38 -21.15
CA ARG A 22 21.55 -0.42 -20.23
C ARG A 22 22.23 -1.81 -20.15
N GLY A 23 21.89 -2.73 -21.05
CA GLY A 23 22.43 -4.08 -21.12
C GLY A 23 21.91 -5.00 -20.02
N LYS A 24 20.80 -4.65 -19.35
CA LYS A 24 20.18 -5.49 -18.32
C LYS A 24 19.10 -6.37 -18.95
N ARG A 25 18.88 -7.55 -18.37
CA ARG A 25 17.84 -8.49 -18.82
C ARG A 25 16.68 -8.53 -17.82
N ASN A 26 15.47 -8.66 -18.36
CA ASN A 26 14.26 -8.98 -17.59
C ASN A 26 13.62 -10.22 -18.22
N GLU A 27 13.41 -11.26 -17.43
CA GLU A 27 12.86 -12.54 -17.88
C GLU A 27 11.35 -12.63 -17.68
N LEU A 28 10.78 -11.74 -16.87
CA LEU A 28 9.38 -11.77 -16.48
C LEU A 28 8.51 -10.88 -17.37
N LEU A 29 9.04 -9.73 -17.79
CA LEU A 29 8.29 -8.72 -18.54
C LEU A 29 9.06 -8.33 -19.79
N LYS A 30 8.32 -8.12 -20.89
CA LYS A 30 8.84 -7.60 -22.16
C LYS A 30 7.98 -6.41 -22.61
N PRO A 31 8.59 -5.37 -23.22
CA PRO A 31 7.81 -4.28 -23.80
C PRO A 31 6.78 -4.82 -24.80
N GLY A 32 5.53 -4.40 -24.69
CA GLY A 32 4.48 -4.80 -25.64
C GLY A 32 3.92 -6.21 -25.45
N ASP A 33 4.19 -6.89 -24.32
CA ASP A 33 3.67 -8.23 -24.06
C ASP A 33 2.13 -8.24 -23.87
N ALA A 34 1.41 -8.59 -24.93
CA ALA A 34 -0.05 -8.68 -24.97
C ALA A 34 -0.63 -9.66 -23.94
N ALA A 35 0.06 -10.77 -23.66
CA ALA A 35 -0.42 -11.76 -22.70
C ALA A 35 -0.48 -11.20 -21.27
N LEU A 36 0.30 -10.16 -21.00
CA LEU A 36 0.34 -9.45 -19.72
C LEU A 36 -0.35 -8.09 -19.77
N GLY A 37 -1.01 -7.75 -20.89
CA GLY A 37 -1.69 -6.47 -21.07
C GLY A 37 -0.73 -5.28 -21.18
N LEU A 38 0.47 -5.48 -21.73
CA LEU A 38 1.47 -4.43 -21.91
C LEU A 38 1.44 -3.81 -23.33
N GLU A 39 0.36 -4.00 -24.08
CA GLU A 39 0.16 -3.34 -25.38
C GLU A 39 -0.13 -1.84 -25.18
N GLU A 40 0.70 -0.99 -25.80
CA GLU A 40 0.49 0.46 -25.76
C GLU A 40 -0.69 0.84 -26.64
N GLN A 41 -1.61 1.62 -26.09
CA GLN A 41 -2.78 2.13 -26.80
C GLN A 41 -2.51 3.56 -27.28
N ASP A 42 -2.90 3.85 -28.51
CA ASP A 42 -2.88 5.22 -29.03
C ASP A 42 -3.89 6.10 -28.29
N GLY A 43 -3.50 7.34 -27.99
CA GLY A 43 -4.38 8.30 -27.32
C GLY A 43 -4.59 8.04 -25.83
N ALA A 44 -3.69 7.29 -25.18
CA ALA A 44 -3.72 7.10 -23.73
C ALA A 44 -3.85 8.44 -22.98
N ILE A 45 -4.85 8.52 -22.10
CA ILE A 45 -5.06 9.71 -21.28
C ILE A 45 -3.94 9.75 -20.24
N MET A 46 -3.21 10.86 -20.21
CA MET A 46 -2.14 11.06 -19.24
C MET A 46 -2.71 11.56 -17.91
N PRO A 47 -2.18 11.08 -16.76
CA PRO A 47 -2.61 11.59 -15.48
C PRO A 47 -2.25 13.06 -15.32
N PRO A 48 -3.12 13.88 -14.71
CA PRO A 48 -2.95 15.34 -14.68
C PRO A 48 -1.77 15.79 -13.81
N TRP A 49 -1.26 14.92 -12.94
CA TRP A 49 -0.05 15.19 -12.15
C TRP A 49 1.24 14.94 -12.95
N LEU A 50 1.18 14.28 -14.11
CA LEU A 50 2.36 14.05 -14.93
C LEU A 50 2.65 15.33 -15.71
N GLY A 51 3.82 15.91 -15.47
CA GLY A 51 4.15 17.25 -15.95
C GLY A 51 4.03 18.33 -14.88
N GLU A 52 3.50 18.02 -13.70
CA GLU A 52 3.43 18.98 -12.59
C GLU A 52 4.81 19.29 -12.04
N GLU A 53 5.22 20.54 -12.19
CA GLU A 53 6.60 20.96 -11.94
C GLU A 53 6.97 20.88 -10.45
N LEU A 54 6.04 21.21 -9.55
CA LEU A 54 6.26 21.06 -8.11
C LEU A 54 6.48 19.59 -7.71
N LEU A 55 5.76 18.67 -8.34
CA LEU A 55 5.94 17.24 -8.11
C LEU A 55 7.31 16.79 -8.63
N HIS A 56 7.65 17.18 -9.86
CA HIS A 56 8.91 16.79 -10.50
C HIS A 56 10.13 17.37 -9.77
N SER A 57 10.11 18.65 -9.43
CA SER A 57 11.20 19.32 -8.69
C SER A 57 11.44 18.65 -7.32
N CYS A 58 10.38 18.34 -6.57
CA CYS A 58 10.50 17.59 -5.31
C CYS A 58 11.22 16.25 -5.48
N HIS A 59 10.92 15.52 -6.56
CA HIS A 59 11.58 14.25 -6.86
C HIS A 59 13.03 14.44 -7.31
N ARG A 60 13.33 15.47 -8.12
CA ARG A 60 14.69 15.78 -8.55
C ARG A 60 15.58 16.15 -7.37
N HIS A 61 15.11 16.98 -6.43
CA HIS A 61 15.81 17.22 -5.17
C HIS A 61 16.17 15.92 -4.45
N ALA A 62 15.24 14.97 -4.37
CA ALA A 62 15.50 13.69 -3.73
C ALA A 62 16.51 12.81 -4.49
N LEU A 63 16.52 12.85 -5.82
CA LEU A 63 17.51 12.14 -6.64
C LEU A 63 18.89 12.77 -6.48
N MET A 64 18.97 14.10 -6.55
CA MET A 64 20.20 14.88 -6.35
C MET A 64 20.80 14.61 -4.98
N ALA A 65 20.01 14.61 -3.90
CA ALA A 65 20.51 14.30 -2.56
C ALA A 65 21.04 12.86 -2.40
N LYS A 66 20.51 11.90 -3.17
CA LYS A 66 20.89 10.49 -3.07
C LYS A 66 22.12 10.12 -3.89
N LEU A 67 22.28 10.73 -5.07
CA LEU A 67 23.39 10.44 -5.97
C LEU A 67 23.75 11.68 -6.81
N PRO A 68 24.36 12.70 -6.19
CA PRO A 68 24.57 14.01 -6.83
C PRO A 68 25.39 13.93 -8.12
N GLU A 69 26.48 13.13 -8.14
CA GLU A 69 27.34 13.01 -9.32
C GLU A 69 26.61 12.45 -10.55
N HIS A 70 25.73 11.48 -10.34
CA HIS A 70 24.95 10.89 -11.43
C HIS A 70 23.86 11.84 -11.92
N TYR A 71 23.09 12.41 -11.00
CA TYR A 71 21.93 13.22 -11.37
C TYR A 71 22.29 14.66 -11.75
N GLY A 72 23.41 15.18 -11.27
CA GLY A 72 23.93 16.50 -11.66
C GLY A 72 24.31 16.58 -13.14
N ALA A 73 24.56 15.44 -13.79
CA ALA A 73 24.85 15.37 -15.22
C ALA A 73 23.65 15.78 -16.11
N PHE A 74 22.43 15.84 -15.57
CA PHE A 74 21.22 16.19 -16.33
C PHE A 74 20.91 17.70 -16.39
N GLY A 75 21.75 18.55 -15.78
CA GLY A 75 21.60 20.01 -15.87
C GLY A 75 20.37 20.56 -15.15
N TRP A 76 19.89 19.85 -14.13
CA TRP A 76 18.77 20.30 -13.30
C TRP A 76 19.19 21.45 -12.38
N ALA A 77 18.23 22.33 -12.06
CA ALA A 77 18.48 23.45 -11.15
C ALA A 77 18.56 23.01 -9.68
N GLU A 78 17.95 21.87 -9.34
CA GLU A 78 17.92 21.34 -7.98
C GLU A 78 19.31 20.89 -7.52
N THR A 79 19.75 21.38 -6.36
CA THR A 79 21.01 20.94 -5.72
C THR A 79 20.84 19.71 -4.84
N GLY A 80 19.61 19.43 -4.42
CA GLY A 80 19.28 18.39 -3.45
C GLY A 80 19.16 18.87 -2.00
N ASP A 81 19.58 20.10 -1.67
CA ASP A 81 19.61 20.62 -0.29
C ASP A 81 18.22 20.74 0.36
N GLU A 82 17.18 20.92 -0.45
CA GLU A 82 15.79 20.99 0.02
C GLU A 82 15.17 19.62 0.34
N TYR A 83 15.87 18.51 0.05
CA TYR A 83 15.36 17.18 0.35
C TYR A 83 15.52 16.84 1.84
N ASP A 84 14.38 16.69 2.53
CA ASP A 84 14.32 16.38 3.96
C ASP A 84 13.99 14.91 4.27
N GLY A 85 14.09 14.02 3.27
CA GLY A 85 13.67 12.63 3.39
C GLY A 85 12.19 12.39 3.05
N SER A 86 11.41 13.43 2.77
CA SER A 86 9.98 13.31 2.40
C SER A 86 9.73 13.44 0.91
N TYR A 87 8.57 12.94 0.47
CA TYR A 87 8.15 13.00 -0.93
C TYR A 87 6.75 13.58 -1.04
N LEU A 88 6.57 14.46 -2.00
CA LEU A 88 5.27 14.95 -2.42
C LEU A 88 4.64 13.93 -3.37
N TRP A 89 3.40 13.51 -3.13
CA TRP A 89 2.72 12.50 -3.97
C TRP A 89 1.35 12.98 -4.46
N PRO A 90 0.95 12.66 -5.68
CA PRO A 90 -0.38 12.95 -6.17
C PRO A 90 -1.42 12.01 -5.54
N GLU A 91 -2.52 12.58 -5.07
CA GLU A 91 -3.67 11.87 -4.54
C GLU A 91 -4.95 12.42 -5.17
N GLN A 92 -5.83 11.53 -5.60
CA GLN A 92 -7.15 11.90 -6.08
C GLN A 92 -8.06 12.15 -4.87
N VAL A 93 -8.69 13.31 -4.81
CA VAL A 93 -9.61 13.69 -3.72
C VAL A 93 -11.07 13.48 -4.08
N GLU A 94 -11.42 13.86 -5.31
CA GLU A 94 -12.75 13.75 -5.89
C GLU A 94 -12.61 13.28 -7.35
N GLU A 95 -13.71 12.89 -7.98
CA GLU A 95 -13.67 12.45 -9.37
C GLU A 95 -13.15 13.59 -10.27
N GLY A 96 -12.02 13.35 -10.95
CA GLY A 96 -11.33 14.36 -11.77
C GLY A 96 -10.47 15.38 -11.01
N SER A 97 -10.52 15.45 -9.67
CA SER A 97 -9.74 16.42 -8.89
C SER A 97 -8.54 15.78 -8.18
N TRP A 98 -7.38 16.43 -8.31
CA TRP A 98 -6.10 15.95 -7.81
C TRP A 98 -5.41 16.98 -6.91
N VAL A 99 -4.71 16.47 -5.90
CA VAL A 99 -3.87 17.27 -5.01
C VAL A 99 -2.53 16.59 -4.83
N LEU A 100 -1.51 17.36 -4.50
CA LEU A 100 -0.22 16.89 -4.05
C LEU A 100 -0.20 16.90 -2.51
N ARG A 101 0.07 15.73 -1.90
CA ARG A 101 0.16 15.56 -0.45
C ARG A 101 1.55 15.10 -0.02
N TRP A 102 1.99 15.67 1.08
CA TRP A 102 3.12 15.16 1.84
C TRP A 102 2.69 13.99 2.75
N PRO A 103 3.62 13.17 3.25
CA PRO A 103 3.32 12.18 4.27
C PRO A 103 2.70 12.88 5.48
N LYS A 104 1.62 12.34 6.05
CA LYS A 104 0.86 12.97 7.15
C LYS A 104 1.74 13.38 8.36
N ALA A 105 2.88 12.73 8.56
CA ALA A 105 3.84 13.04 9.61
C ALA A 105 4.50 14.43 9.48
N THR A 106 4.62 14.97 8.27
CA THR A 106 5.32 16.25 8.02
C THR A 106 4.48 17.48 8.36
N LYS A 107 3.15 17.31 8.54
CA LYS A 107 2.19 18.39 8.81
C LYS A 107 2.27 19.56 7.81
N ARG A 108 2.67 19.28 6.57
CA ARG A 108 2.77 20.27 5.47
C ARG A 108 1.42 20.45 4.77
N PRO A 109 1.17 21.61 4.15
CA PRO A 109 -0.07 21.87 3.44
C PRO A 109 -0.24 20.93 2.23
N THR A 110 -1.50 20.62 1.93
CA THR A 110 -1.90 20.00 0.66
C THR A 110 -1.87 21.07 -0.43
N ILE A 111 -1.36 20.72 -1.61
CA ILE A 111 -1.25 21.64 -2.75
C ILE A 111 -2.23 21.17 -3.84
N PRO A 112 -3.19 21.97 -4.28
CA PRO A 112 -4.09 21.58 -5.37
C PRO A 112 -3.35 21.52 -6.71
N ILE A 113 -3.71 20.56 -7.55
CA ILE A 113 -3.26 20.52 -8.95
C ILE A 113 -4.28 21.28 -9.77
N CYS A 114 -3.87 22.37 -10.42
CA CYS A 114 -4.75 23.15 -11.29
C CYS A 114 -4.94 22.43 -12.62
N VAL A 115 -5.88 21.48 -12.67
CA VAL A 115 -6.20 20.78 -13.90
C VAL A 115 -7.13 21.67 -14.76
N ALA A 116 -6.68 22.08 -15.94
CA ALA A 116 -7.59 22.52 -16.99
C ALA A 116 -8.45 21.30 -17.38
N VAL A 117 -9.72 21.30 -16.97
CA VAL A 117 -10.61 20.13 -17.05
C VAL A 117 -10.77 19.68 -18.51
N VAL A 118 -10.27 18.49 -18.83
CA VAL A 118 -10.71 17.73 -20.02
C VAL A 118 -11.48 16.52 -19.50
N ALA A 119 -12.80 16.56 -19.66
CA ALA A 119 -13.72 15.54 -19.15
C ALA A 119 -13.51 14.19 -19.85
N PRO A 120 -13.40 13.07 -19.13
CA PRO A 120 -13.47 11.76 -19.75
C PRO A 120 -14.94 11.36 -20.01
N SER A 121 -15.22 11.04 -21.28
CA SER A 121 -16.48 10.50 -21.78
C SER A 121 -16.77 9.14 -21.16
N SER A 122 -17.90 9.04 -20.45
CA SER A 122 -18.38 7.80 -19.84
C SER A 122 -18.94 6.84 -20.88
N SER A 123 -18.30 5.69 -21.09
CA SER A 123 -18.90 4.54 -21.77
C SER A 123 -18.85 3.30 -20.86
N LYS A 124 -20.01 2.95 -20.30
CA LYS A 124 -20.24 1.66 -19.63
C LYS A 124 -20.33 0.54 -20.68
N PRO A 125 -19.88 -0.68 -20.37
CA PRO A 125 -20.50 -1.87 -20.93
C PRO A 125 -21.31 -2.63 -19.87
N LEU A 126 -22.58 -2.86 -20.20
CA LEU A 126 -23.41 -3.91 -19.61
C LEU A 126 -22.76 -5.28 -19.90
N ARG A 127 -22.65 -6.14 -18.88
CA ARG A 127 -22.54 -7.60 -19.10
C ARG A 127 -23.56 -8.35 -18.24
N LYS A 128 -24.42 -9.08 -18.96
CA LYS A 128 -25.44 -9.99 -18.45
C LYS A 128 -24.77 -11.25 -17.86
N GLY A 129 -25.15 -11.63 -16.64
CA GLY A 129 -24.77 -12.90 -16.04
C GLY A 129 -25.56 -14.07 -16.66
N THR A 130 -24.89 -15.21 -16.83
CA THR A 130 -25.53 -16.51 -17.06
C THR A 130 -24.97 -17.50 -16.04
N LYS A 131 -25.87 -18.26 -15.40
CA LYS A 131 -25.62 -19.28 -14.35
C LYS A 131 -25.00 -20.58 -14.90
N ARG A 132 -24.23 -21.28 -14.05
CA ARG A 132 -24.11 -22.74 -13.76
C ARG A 132 -22.88 -22.90 -12.85
N GLY A 133 -22.83 -23.56 -11.70
CA GLY A 133 -23.31 -24.88 -11.21
C GLY A 133 -22.06 -25.55 -10.56
N ARG A 134 -21.90 -25.48 -9.22
CA ARG A 134 -22.01 -26.53 -8.17
C ARG A 134 -20.98 -27.68 -8.26
N GLU A 135 -20.23 -27.86 -7.16
CA GLU A 135 -19.78 -29.12 -6.49
C GLU A 135 -18.76 -28.70 -5.40
N GLN A 136 -19.08 -28.59 -4.11
CA GLN A 136 -19.26 -29.62 -3.07
C GLN A 136 -18.17 -30.70 -3.04
N ASP A 137 -17.32 -30.62 -2.01
CA ASP A 137 -16.83 -31.79 -1.27
C ASP A 137 -16.66 -31.40 0.20
N GLU A 138 -17.47 -32.04 1.05
CA GLU A 138 -17.34 -32.07 2.51
C GLU A 138 -16.55 -33.34 2.88
N ALA A 139 -15.59 -33.21 3.80
CA ALA A 139 -15.13 -34.32 4.61
C ALA A 139 -15.10 -33.90 6.08
N ALA A 140 -15.89 -34.61 6.87
CA ALA A 140 -16.21 -34.36 8.27
C ALA A 140 -15.09 -34.76 9.24
N ALA A 141 -14.97 -34.05 10.38
CA ALA A 141 -14.78 -34.63 11.71
C ALA A 141 -14.83 -33.59 12.86
N ALA A 142 -15.86 -33.75 13.71
CA ALA A 142 -15.89 -33.65 15.17
C ALA A 142 -15.41 -32.38 15.94
N HIS A 143 -16.36 -31.86 16.72
CA HIS A 143 -16.27 -31.31 18.09
C HIS A 143 -15.52 -29.99 18.36
N GLY A 144 -16.25 -29.09 19.03
CA GLY A 144 -15.82 -27.78 19.48
C GLY A 144 -16.51 -26.68 18.67
N ASP A 145 -17.04 -25.67 19.34
CA ASP A 145 -17.67 -24.48 18.77
C ASP A 145 -16.64 -23.70 17.92
N LYS A 146 -16.33 -24.20 16.71
CA LYS A 146 -15.26 -23.68 15.85
C LYS A 146 -15.82 -22.56 15.00
N VAL A 147 -15.33 -21.34 15.23
CA VAL A 147 -15.69 -20.17 14.45
C VAL A 147 -15.35 -20.41 12.98
N SER A 148 -16.30 -20.17 12.07
CA SER A 148 -16.06 -20.41 10.64
C SER A 148 -14.97 -19.48 10.09
N HIS A 149 -14.16 -19.97 9.16
CA HIS A 149 -13.12 -19.17 8.51
C HIS A 149 -13.67 -17.87 7.92
N ALA A 150 -14.86 -17.93 7.31
CA ALA A 150 -15.54 -16.75 6.76
C ALA A 150 -15.91 -15.73 7.86
N ALA A 151 -16.37 -16.18 9.03
CA ALA A 151 -16.67 -15.30 10.15
C ALA A 151 -15.39 -14.62 10.69
N LEU A 152 -14.28 -15.34 10.76
CA LEU A 152 -12.99 -14.77 11.16
C LEU A 152 -12.48 -13.72 10.17
N VAL A 153 -12.65 -13.93 8.86
CA VAL A 153 -12.28 -12.93 7.85
C VAL A 153 -13.13 -11.66 8.00
N ALA A 154 -14.43 -11.81 8.25
CA ALA A 154 -15.33 -10.68 8.48
C ALA A 154 -14.93 -9.90 9.76
N ASP A 155 -14.68 -10.60 10.85
CA ASP A 155 -14.25 -10.01 12.12
C ASP A 155 -12.89 -9.30 12.00
N TRP A 156 -11.93 -9.91 11.30
CA TRP A 156 -10.65 -9.28 11.00
C TRP A 156 -10.83 -7.95 10.27
N GLY A 157 -11.69 -7.92 9.25
CA GLY A 157 -12.02 -6.72 8.50
C GLY A 157 -12.60 -5.62 9.39
N ARG A 158 -13.63 -5.96 10.17
CA ARG A 158 -14.28 -5.04 11.12
C ARG A 158 -13.29 -4.48 12.14
N LEU A 159 -12.50 -5.33 12.78
CA LEU A 159 -11.55 -4.93 13.82
C LEU A 159 -10.46 -4.02 13.27
N THR A 160 -9.79 -4.44 12.19
CA THR A 160 -8.58 -3.74 11.73
C THR A 160 -8.87 -2.49 10.89
N LYS A 161 -9.99 -2.44 10.17
CA LYS A 161 -10.31 -1.31 9.28
C LYS A 161 -11.21 -0.26 9.93
N GLU A 162 -12.03 -0.64 10.91
CA GLU A 162 -13.05 0.25 11.47
C GLU A 162 -12.83 0.48 12.97
N VAL A 163 -12.86 -0.58 13.78
CA VAL A 163 -12.91 -0.47 15.25
C VAL A 163 -11.60 0.06 15.83
N LEU A 164 -10.48 -0.59 15.54
CA LEU A 164 -9.18 -0.22 16.11
C LEU A 164 -8.72 1.17 15.66
N PRO A 165 -8.83 1.57 14.38
CA PRO A 165 -8.54 2.94 13.97
C PRO A 165 -9.42 3.98 14.65
N LYS A 166 -10.72 3.70 14.84
CA LYS A 166 -11.65 4.60 15.54
C LYS A 166 -11.25 4.77 17.02
N LYS A 167 -11.04 3.67 17.74
CA LYS A 167 -10.58 3.69 19.14
C LYS A 167 -9.22 4.39 19.29
N ALA A 168 -8.33 4.20 18.33
CA ALA A 168 -7.02 4.85 18.32
C ALA A 168 -7.09 6.37 18.15
N ALA A 169 -8.04 6.85 17.35
CA ALA A 169 -8.31 8.28 17.20
C ALA A 169 -8.91 8.87 18.49
N GLU A 170 -9.86 8.18 19.09
CA GLU A 170 -10.56 8.60 20.32
C GLU A 170 -9.64 8.60 21.55
N HIS A 171 -8.88 7.51 21.76
CA HIS A 171 -8.05 7.31 22.93
C HIS A 171 -6.56 7.61 22.71
N ARG A 172 -6.22 8.26 21.59
CA ARG A 172 -4.85 8.70 21.24
C ARG A 172 -3.79 7.60 21.37
N TRP A 173 -4.05 6.45 20.76
CA TRP A 173 -3.11 5.32 20.74
C TRP A 173 -1.86 5.61 19.90
N PRO A 174 -0.72 4.93 20.17
CA PRO A 174 0.56 5.19 19.48
C PRO A 174 0.56 4.76 18.00
N ILE A 175 -0.33 3.85 17.63
CA ILE A 175 -0.60 3.45 16.24
C ILE A 175 -2.05 3.77 15.91
N ARG A 176 -2.32 4.22 14.68
CA ARG A 176 -3.63 4.80 14.30
C ARG A 176 -4.21 4.29 12.98
N PHE A 177 -3.41 3.63 12.15
CA PHE A 177 -3.85 3.18 10.82
C PHE A 177 -4.11 1.68 10.79
N ASP A 178 -5.06 1.28 9.95
CA ASP A 178 -5.46 -0.11 9.72
C ASP A 178 -4.27 -1.06 9.48
N HIS A 179 -3.36 -0.70 8.60
CA HIS A 179 -2.16 -1.48 8.29
C HIS A 179 -1.18 -1.58 9.48
N CYS A 180 -1.20 -0.63 10.41
CA CYS A 180 -0.39 -0.72 11.64
C CYS A 180 -0.94 -1.82 12.56
N PHE A 181 -2.26 -1.87 12.72
CA PHE A 181 -2.93 -2.92 13.50
C PHE A 181 -2.79 -4.28 12.83
N GLN A 182 -2.95 -4.35 11.51
CA GLN A 182 -2.75 -5.59 10.75
C GLN A 182 -1.33 -6.10 10.93
N ARG A 183 -0.29 -5.25 10.80
CA ARG A 183 1.10 -5.66 11.04
C ARG A 183 1.28 -6.21 12.45
N VAL A 184 0.83 -5.49 13.49
CA VAL A 184 1.04 -5.89 14.89
C VAL A 184 0.29 -7.19 15.22
N ALA A 185 -0.95 -7.33 14.76
CA ALA A 185 -1.73 -8.54 14.99
C ALA A 185 -1.19 -9.75 14.22
N LEU A 186 -0.71 -9.55 12.99
CA LEU A 186 -0.04 -10.62 12.21
C LEU A 186 1.30 -11.01 12.85
N ASP A 187 2.11 -10.04 13.24
CA ASP A 187 3.39 -10.30 13.91
C ASP A 187 3.16 -11.11 15.20
N ALA A 188 2.13 -10.75 16.00
CA ALA A 188 1.74 -11.49 17.20
C ALA A 188 1.24 -12.91 16.89
N ALA A 189 0.50 -13.10 15.79
CA ALA A 189 -0.01 -14.42 15.40
C ALA A 189 1.10 -15.41 14.96
N PHE A 190 2.20 -14.88 14.41
CA PHE A 190 3.35 -15.65 13.96
C PHE A 190 4.52 -15.69 14.95
N GLY A 191 4.50 -14.85 16.00
CA GLY A 191 5.58 -14.77 16.98
C GLY A 191 6.88 -14.18 16.41
N GLY A 192 6.77 -13.36 15.36
CA GLY A 192 7.90 -12.87 14.57
C GLY A 192 7.45 -11.89 13.48
N CYS A 193 8.36 -11.49 12.59
CA CYS A 193 7.97 -10.66 11.45
C CYS A 193 7.10 -11.46 10.48
N TRP A 194 5.83 -11.08 10.31
CA TRP A 194 4.85 -11.89 9.57
C TRP A 194 5.26 -12.21 8.11
N TYR A 195 6.08 -11.37 7.47
CA TYR A 195 6.55 -11.60 6.10
C TYR A 195 7.64 -12.67 5.99
N ASP A 196 8.21 -13.13 7.10
CA ASP A 196 9.10 -14.29 7.12
C ASP A 196 8.29 -15.60 7.06
N HIS A 197 6.98 -15.52 7.34
CA HIS A 197 6.05 -16.65 7.34
C HIS A 197 5.07 -16.63 6.16
N ILE A 198 4.77 -15.46 5.58
CA ILE A 198 3.85 -15.30 4.46
C ILE A 198 4.51 -14.52 3.32
N ASP A 199 4.38 -15.05 2.10
CA ASP A 199 4.88 -14.39 0.90
C ASP A 199 4.02 -13.19 0.51
N ARG A 200 4.61 -12.00 0.63
CA ARG A 200 3.99 -10.71 0.25
C ARG A 200 3.61 -10.63 -1.22
N LYS A 201 4.23 -11.44 -2.09
CA LYS A 201 3.98 -11.45 -3.55
C LYS A 201 2.76 -12.29 -3.93
N ARG A 202 2.30 -13.20 -3.05
CA ARG A 202 1.17 -14.10 -3.29
C ARG A 202 -0.20 -13.51 -2.94
N GLY A 203 -0.25 -12.24 -2.56
CA GLY A 203 -1.48 -11.48 -2.29
C GLY A 203 -1.68 -11.15 -0.81
N ALA A 204 -2.89 -10.71 -0.44
CA ALA A 204 -3.19 -10.30 0.93
C ALA A 204 -2.93 -11.44 1.93
N ALA A 205 -2.29 -11.13 3.07
CA ALA A 205 -1.91 -12.13 4.08
C ALA A 205 -3.08 -13.04 4.49
N ILE A 206 -4.26 -12.46 4.68
CA ILE A 206 -5.50 -13.16 5.06
C ILE A 206 -5.94 -14.23 4.04
N LYS A 207 -5.60 -14.08 2.75
CA LYS A 207 -5.90 -15.09 1.72
C LYS A 207 -4.98 -16.31 1.78
N GLN A 208 -3.85 -16.18 2.47
CA GLN A 208 -2.82 -17.22 2.57
C GLN A 208 -2.81 -17.90 3.94
N MET A 209 -3.56 -17.37 4.91
CA MET A 209 -3.59 -17.88 6.28
C MET A 209 -4.56 -19.05 6.41
N GLY A 210 -4.15 -20.09 7.13
CA GLY A 210 -5.06 -21.13 7.60
C GLY A 210 -6.01 -20.59 8.68
N THR A 211 -7.11 -21.30 8.94
CA THR A 211 -8.09 -20.91 9.97
C THR A 211 -7.43 -20.67 11.33
N ALA A 212 -6.52 -21.56 11.76
CA ALA A 212 -5.84 -21.44 13.06
C ALA A 212 -4.94 -20.19 13.16
N ASP A 213 -4.29 -19.79 12.07
CA ASP A 213 -3.45 -18.58 12.06
C ASP A 213 -4.31 -17.33 12.08
N LEU A 214 -5.43 -17.36 11.35
CA LEU A 214 -6.39 -16.27 11.32
C LEU A 214 -7.09 -16.10 12.67
N GLU A 215 -7.40 -17.19 13.38
CA GLU A 215 -7.91 -17.17 14.75
C GLU A 215 -6.95 -16.43 15.69
N ARG A 216 -5.64 -16.74 15.63
CA ARG A 216 -4.63 -16.05 16.45
C ARG A 216 -4.51 -14.57 16.11
N ALA A 217 -4.57 -14.22 14.82
CA ALA A 217 -4.52 -12.82 14.39
C ALA A 217 -5.78 -12.04 14.84
N VAL A 218 -6.97 -12.64 14.72
CA VAL A 218 -8.22 -12.04 15.21
C VAL A 218 -8.19 -11.91 16.73
N ALA A 219 -7.70 -12.91 17.46
CA ALA A 219 -7.53 -12.85 18.92
C ALA A 219 -6.59 -11.70 19.32
N ALA A 220 -5.47 -11.52 18.62
CA ALA A 220 -4.56 -10.40 18.81
C ALA A 220 -5.25 -9.04 18.56
N ALA A 221 -6.09 -8.95 17.52
CA ALA A 221 -6.87 -7.75 17.22
C ALA A 221 -7.95 -7.45 18.30
N ARG A 222 -8.62 -8.48 18.81
CA ARG A 222 -9.60 -8.36 19.90
C ARG A 222 -8.93 -7.94 21.21
N ARG A 223 -7.74 -8.47 21.51
CA ARG A 223 -6.93 -8.04 22.68
C ARG A 223 -6.67 -6.53 22.65
N MET A 224 -6.28 -6.00 21.48
CA MET A 224 -6.09 -4.56 21.31
C MET A 224 -7.39 -3.76 21.49
N GLU A 225 -8.55 -4.31 21.12
CA GLU A 225 -9.86 -3.66 21.33
C GLU A 225 -10.26 -3.60 22.80
N GLU A 226 -10.01 -4.68 23.55
CA GLU A 226 -10.42 -4.89 24.95
C GLU A 226 -9.48 -4.19 25.94
N GLU A 227 -8.18 -4.47 25.87
CA GLU A 227 -7.15 -3.90 26.77
C GLU A 227 -6.71 -2.49 26.33
N GLY A 228 -7.07 -2.10 25.10
CA GLY A 228 -6.86 -0.77 24.57
C GLY A 228 -5.38 -0.36 24.48
N ARG A 229 -5.07 0.86 24.95
CA ARG A 229 -3.74 1.48 24.76
C ARG A 229 -2.59 0.63 25.31
N VAL A 230 -2.81 -0.09 26.41
CA VAL A 230 -1.77 -0.88 27.09
C VAL A 230 -1.29 -2.02 26.19
N ALA A 231 -2.21 -2.87 25.73
CA ALA A 231 -1.89 -3.94 24.78
C ALA A 231 -1.29 -3.41 23.48
N VAL A 232 -1.84 -2.30 22.96
CA VAL A 232 -1.35 -1.71 21.71
C VAL A 232 0.10 -1.22 21.81
N VAL A 233 0.50 -0.65 22.96
CA VAL A 233 1.90 -0.26 23.20
C VAL A 233 2.79 -1.50 23.28
N GLU A 234 2.43 -2.46 24.13
CA GLU A 234 3.18 -3.71 24.35
C GLU A 234 3.42 -4.45 23.02
N MET A 235 2.36 -4.65 22.24
CA MET A 235 2.42 -5.41 21.00
C MET A 235 3.13 -4.65 19.87
N ASP A 236 3.01 -3.31 19.80
CA ASP A 236 3.80 -2.51 18.85
C ASP A 236 5.30 -2.56 19.20
N GLU A 237 5.65 -2.51 20.48
CA GLU A 237 7.04 -2.64 20.93
C GLU A 237 7.63 -4.00 20.60
N GLN A 238 6.89 -5.09 20.87
CA GLN A 238 7.31 -6.43 20.50
C GLN A 238 7.50 -6.57 18.98
N SER A 239 6.57 -6.03 18.18
CA SER A 239 6.69 -5.99 16.71
C SER A 239 7.91 -5.18 16.23
N LEU A 240 8.30 -4.12 16.94
CA LEU A 240 9.51 -3.35 16.63
C LEU A 240 10.80 -4.08 17.04
N GLN A 241 10.79 -4.80 18.16
CA GLN A 241 11.92 -5.61 18.63
C GLN A 241 12.27 -6.72 17.63
N TRP A 242 11.28 -7.45 17.12
CA TRP A 242 11.50 -8.47 16.07
C TRP A 242 12.12 -7.92 14.78
N ARG A 243 12.04 -6.60 14.58
CA ARG A 243 12.57 -5.89 13.40
C ARG A 243 13.92 -5.22 13.68
N GLY A 244 14.49 -5.39 14.88
CA GLY A 244 15.71 -4.72 15.32
C GLY A 244 15.58 -3.20 15.42
N LYS A 245 14.34 -2.65 15.54
CA LYS A 245 14.11 -1.21 15.63
C LYS A 245 14.08 -0.76 17.09
N GLN A 246 14.65 0.43 17.37
CA GLN A 246 14.64 1.02 18.71
C GLN A 246 13.20 1.28 19.20
N SER A 247 12.93 1.01 20.48
CA SER A 247 11.59 1.15 21.07
C SER A 247 11.13 2.60 21.09
N LYS A 248 9.84 2.84 20.84
CA LYS A 248 9.27 4.20 20.87
C LYS A 248 9.29 4.81 22.28
N VAL A 249 9.22 3.99 23.33
CA VAL A 249 9.33 4.44 24.73
C VAL A 249 10.73 4.93 25.07
N SER A 250 11.79 4.34 24.50
CA SER A 250 13.17 4.84 24.69
C SER A 250 13.41 6.21 24.05
N ARG A 251 12.67 6.54 22.98
CA ARG A 251 12.78 7.82 22.26
C ARG A 251 12.04 8.98 22.95
N ALA A 252 11.06 8.70 23.80
CA ALA A 252 10.30 9.73 24.53
C ALA A 252 10.98 10.19 25.84
N ARG A 253 12.05 9.52 26.28
CA ARG A 253 12.85 9.86 27.46
C ARG A 253 14.16 10.63 27.15
N ARG A 254 14.38 11.00 25.88
CA ARG A 254 15.51 11.83 25.44
C ARG A 254 15.01 13.17 24.94
#